data_AF-A0A7W3IGY1-F1
#
_entry.id   AF-A0A7W3IGY1-F1
#
_cell.length_a   1.000
_cell.length_b   1.000
_cell.length_c   1.000
_cell.angle_alpha   90.00
_cell.angle_beta   90.00
_cell.angle_gamma   90.00
#
_symmetry.space_group_name_H-M   'P 1'
#
loop_
_entity.id
_entity.type
_entity.pdbx_description
1 polymer ?
#
loop_
_entity_poly.entity_id
_entity_poly.type
_entity_poly.pdbx_seq_one_letter_code
_entity_poly.pdbx_strand_id
1 'polypeptide(L)'
;MLARFTGDEGRRNLLYALSEQKLVRGDKALAEALASSVTLLEAQTGAAVIHQGGVDNDVYLILTGAFDVFVNGKRVAQRHAGEHVGEMAAMQPAQIRSASVIAAQPSVVARVSAARLDELAQQFPQIHRYVAQELARRLYQRNDHIGSARERTRVLLLASTLATAAALVVQDMLGSEGFVVRHWQEGLVRSGGQSVQHLQEMAAGVDFAIVLGDATAAQGPWPATRDELLLETGVLLGVLGSNRTVFLEARSGATSVTDLAGVVNLHWVPADDRGLDVALTPVCTRLRRYFEAQGPYEAV
;
A
#
# COMPACT_ATOMS: atom_id res chain seq x y z
N MET A 1 28.24 -21.94 -2.28
CA MET A 1 27.07 -21.76 -1.38
C MET A 1 26.15 -22.98 -1.40
N LEU A 2 25.97 -23.60 -2.58
CA LEU A 2 25.20 -24.82 -2.81
C LEU A 2 25.55 -26.00 -1.88
N ALA A 3 26.84 -26.19 -1.57
CA ALA A 3 27.34 -27.27 -0.73
C ALA A 3 26.67 -27.36 0.66
N ARG A 4 26.11 -26.25 1.16
CA ARG A 4 25.40 -26.19 2.45
C ARG A 4 24.09 -26.98 2.46
N PHE A 5 23.55 -27.31 1.28
CA PHE A 5 22.25 -27.96 1.10
C PHE A 5 22.36 -29.35 0.44
N THR A 6 23.57 -29.79 0.09
CA THR A 6 23.84 -31.07 -0.57
C THR A 6 24.52 -32.06 0.37
N GLY A 7 24.32 -33.36 0.16
CA GLY A 7 24.83 -34.42 1.03
C GLY A 7 24.01 -34.62 2.30
N ASP A 8 24.43 -35.56 3.16
CA ASP A 8 23.65 -35.99 4.33
C ASP A 8 23.45 -34.87 5.36
N GLU A 9 24.51 -34.10 5.66
CA GLU A 9 24.40 -32.94 6.55
C GLU A 9 23.62 -31.80 5.91
N GLY A 10 23.81 -31.58 4.60
CA GLY A 10 23.11 -30.54 3.84
C GLY A 10 21.61 -30.79 3.72
N ARG A 11 21.17 -32.05 3.76
CA ARG A 11 19.75 -32.42 3.73
C ARG A 11 18.96 -31.79 4.89
N ARG A 12 19.54 -31.72 6.09
CA ARG A 12 18.89 -31.06 7.24
C ARG A 12 18.66 -29.57 6.98
N ASN A 13 19.66 -28.89 6.42
CA ASN A 13 19.56 -27.46 6.08
C ASN A 13 18.54 -27.23 4.95
N LEU A 14 18.47 -28.15 3.98
CA LEU A 14 17.47 -28.08 2.91
C LEU A 14 16.06 -28.22 3.46
N LEU A 15 15.81 -29.21 4.31
CA LEU A 15 14.50 -29.41 4.94
C LEU A 15 14.06 -28.20 5.76
N TYR A 16 14.97 -27.62 6.54
CA TYR A 16 14.71 -26.39 7.29
C TYR A 16 14.40 -25.21 6.36
N ALA A 17 15.21 -24.98 5.32
CA ALA A 17 14.97 -23.88 4.38
C ALA A 17 13.68 -24.07 3.56
N LEU A 18 13.28 -25.32 3.29
CA LEU A 18 12.02 -25.65 2.63
C LEU A 18 10.82 -25.48 3.58
N SER A 19 10.94 -25.82 4.87
CA SER A 19 9.85 -25.63 5.83
C SER A 19 9.52 -24.16 6.03
N GLU A 20 10.51 -23.27 5.95
CA GLU A 20 10.32 -21.81 6.03
C GLU A 20 9.71 -21.20 4.77
N GLN A 21 9.55 -21.96 3.68
CA GLN A 21 8.93 -21.43 2.47
C GLN A 21 7.48 -21.08 2.72
N LYS A 22 7.04 -19.94 2.20
CA LYS A 22 5.62 -19.51 2.25
C LYS A 22 4.66 -20.52 1.60
N LEU A 23 5.18 -21.39 0.73
CA LEU A 23 4.48 -22.51 0.09
C LEU A 23 4.30 -23.73 1.01
N VAL A 24 5.10 -23.86 2.07
CA VAL A 24 5.18 -25.04 2.93
C VAL A 24 4.72 -24.75 4.35
N ARG A 25 5.06 -23.57 4.89
CA ARG A 25 4.60 -23.06 6.20
C ARG A 25 4.78 -24.05 7.35
N GLY A 26 5.94 -24.69 7.43
CA GLY A 26 6.29 -25.62 8.51
C GLY A 26 5.77 -27.05 8.36
N ASP A 27 5.04 -27.37 7.28
CA ASP A 27 4.59 -28.75 7.02
C ASP A 27 5.78 -29.65 6.68
N LYS A 28 6.13 -30.55 7.62
CA LYS A 28 7.29 -31.43 7.50
C LYS A 28 7.15 -32.44 6.36
N ALA A 29 5.96 -33.01 6.18
CA ALA A 29 5.73 -34.02 5.16
C ALA A 29 5.85 -33.40 3.76
N LEU A 30 5.30 -32.20 3.60
CA LEU A 30 5.45 -31.45 2.35
C LEU A 30 6.91 -31.02 2.12
N ALA A 31 7.63 -30.56 3.15
CA ALA A 31 9.06 -30.22 3.02
C ALA A 31 9.90 -31.42 2.56
N GLU A 32 9.64 -32.62 3.09
CA GLU A 32 10.33 -33.85 2.68
C GLU A 32 9.99 -34.27 1.25
N ALA A 33 8.72 -34.16 0.86
CA ALA A 33 8.25 -34.47 -0.49
C ALA A 33 8.86 -33.50 -1.52
N LEU A 34 8.94 -32.22 -1.19
CA LEU A 34 9.62 -31.19 -1.99
C LEU A 34 11.12 -31.44 -2.07
N ALA A 35 11.79 -31.73 -0.95
CA ALA A 35 13.23 -31.99 -0.92
C ALA A 35 13.63 -33.14 -1.86
N SER A 36 12.76 -34.12 -2.04
CA SER A 36 12.96 -35.26 -2.94
C SER A 36 12.60 -34.96 -4.41
N SER A 37 12.00 -33.81 -4.68
CA SER A 37 11.45 -33.44 -5.99
C SER A 37 12.13 -32.22 -6.62
N VAL A 38 13.03 -31.54 -5.89
CA VAL A 38 13.70 -30.32 -6.33
C VAL A 38 15.09 -30.57 -6.89
N THR A 39 15.50 -29.73 -7.84
CA THR A 39 16.90 -29.59 -8.27
C THR A 39 17.47 -28.30 -7.68
N LEU A 40 18.61 -28.37 -6.99
CA LEU A 40 19.26 -27.18 -6.44
C LEU A 40 20.10 -26.47 -7.50
N LEU A 41 19.97 -25.15 -7.59
CA LEU A 41 20.71 -24.30 -8.53
C LEU A 41 21.38 -23.14 -7.77
N GLU A 42 22.64 -22.90 -8.10
CA GLU A 42 23.38 -21.73 -7.63
C GLU A 42 23.31 -20.62 -8.69
N ALA A 43 23.03 -19.39 -8.27
CA ALA A 43 22.94 -18.23 -9.14
C ALA A 43 23.91 -17.15 -8.63
N GLN A 44 24.83 -16.74 -9.49
CA GLN A 44 25.71 -15.60 -9.21
C GLN A 44 24.96 -14.28 -9.41
N THR A 45 25.45 -13.20 -8.81
CA THR A 45 24.87 -11.86 -9.03
C THR A 45 24.75 -11.55 -10.53
N GLY A 46 23.56 -11.09 -10.95
CA GLY A 46 23.24 -10.80 -12.34
C GLY A 46 22.76 -12.01 -13.16
N ALA A 47 22.84 -13.24 -12.63
CA ALA A 47 22.32 -14.42 -13.31
C ALA A 47 20.78 -14.45 -13.27
N ALA A 48 20.15 -14.63 -14.44
CA ALA A 48 18.71 -14.80 -14.54
C ALA A 48 18.32 -16.26 -14.30
N VAL A 49 17.32 -16.49 -13.44
CA VAL A 49 16.70 -17.81 -13.26
C VAL A 49 15.40 -17.94 -14.04
N ILE A 50 14.78 -16.81 -14.39
CA ILE A 50 13.59 -16.72 -15.25
C ILE A 50 13.80 -15.55 -16.21
N HIS A 51 13.46 -15.76 -17.49
CA HIS A 51 13.43 -14.71 -18.51
C HIS A 51 11.98 -14.37 -18.88
N GLN A 52 11.65 -13.07 -18.90
CA GLN A 52 10.35 -12.61 -19.38
C GLN A 52 10.10 -13.07 -20.82
N GLY A 53 8.88 -13.52 -21.10
CA GLY A 53 8.51 -14.11 -22.40
C GLY A 53 8.94 -15.57 -22.58
N GLY A 54 9.68 -16.14 -21.62
CA GLY A 54 10.00 -17.57 -21.60
C GLY A 54 8.74 -18.44 -21.61
N VAL A 55 8.87 -19.63 -22.20
CA VAL A 55 7.81 -20.64 -22.29
C VAL A 55 7.97 -21.75 -21.26
N ASP A 56 9.05 -21.73 -20.49
CA ASP A 56 9.25 -22.62 -19.36
C ASP A 56 8.30 -22.25 -18.20
N ASN A 57 8.00 -23.23 -17.35
CA ASN A 57 6.99 -23.11 -16.30
C ASN A 57 7.46 -23.61 -14.93
N ASP A 58 8.77 -23.82 -14.75
CA ASP A 58 9.34 -24.23 -13.48
C ASP A 58 9.08 -23.19 -12.36
N VAL A 59 8.99 -23.66 -11.13
CA VAL A 59 8.89 -22.83 -9.93
C VAL A 59 10.21 -22.89 -9.17
N TYR A 60 10.62 -21.74 -8.63
CA TYR A 60 11.88 -21.60 -7.90
C TYR A 60 11.59 -21.13 -6.48
N LEU A 61 12.06 -21.90 -5.51
CA LEU A 61 12.00 -21.58 -4.08
C LEU A 61 13.35 -21.00 -3.66
N ILE A 62 13.37 -19.77 -3.14
CA ILE A 62 14.60 -19.09 -2.75
C ILE A 62 15.03 -19.62 -1.40
N LEU A 63 16.14 -20.35 -1.36
CA LEU A 63 16.68 -20.92 -0.13
C LEU A 63 17.59 -19.92 0.59
N THR A 64 18.37 -19.15 -0.16
CA THR A 64 19.22 -18.08 0.36
C THR A 64 19.52 -17.06 -0.73
N GLY A 65 19.83 -15.84 -0.31
CA GLY A 65 20.11 -14.73 -1.20
C GLY A 65 18.88 -13.87 -1.50
N ALA A 66 18.93 -13.15 -2.62
CA ALA A 66 17.88 -12.24 -3.04
C ALA A 66 17.82 -12.13 -4.58
N PHE A 67 16.62 -11.92 -5.11
CA PHE A 67 16.36 -11.81 -6.54
C PHE A 67 15.50 -10.59 -6.85
N ASP A 68 15.92 -9.81 -7.83
CA ASP A 68 15.15 -8.71 -8.38
C ASP A 68 14.20 -9.21 -9.48
N VAL A 69 12.96 -8.74 -9.44
CA VAL A 69 11.92 -9.05 -10.42
C VAL A 69 11.76 -7.85 -11.36
N PHE A 70 11.95 -8.07 -12.66
CA PHE A 70 11.86 -7.05 -13.70
C PHE A 70 10.70 -7.33 -14.65
N VAL A 71 9.92 -6.30 -14.97
CA VAL A 71 8.88 -6.34 -16.00
C VAL A 71 9.18 -5.22 -16.99
N ASN A 72 9.34 -5.55 -18.27
CA ASN A 72 9.66 -4.60 -19.33
C ASN A 72 10.89 -3.73 -18.98
N GLY A 73 11.90 -4.33 -18.36
CA GLY A 73 13.14 -3.65 -17.94
C GLY A 73 13.06 -2.83 -16.66
N LYS A 74 11.86 -2.60 -16.08
CA LYS A 74 11.70 -1.91 -14.79
C LYS A 74 11.72 -2.91 -13.64
N ARG A 75 12.51 -2.64 -12.59
CA ARG A 75 12.46 -3.43 -11.34
C ARG A 75 11.13 -3.16 -10.64
N VAL A 76 10.31 -4.19 -10.47
CA VAL A 76 8.97 -4.07 -9.87
C VAL A 76 8.88 -4.64 -8.46
N ALA A 77 9.82 -5.50 -8.07
CA ALA A 77 9.90 -6.03 -6.71
C ALA A 77 11.27 -6.69 -6.46
N GLN A 78 11.55 -7.00 -5.20
CA GLN A 78 12.63 -7.89 -4.79
C GLN A 78 12.07 -9.09 -4.01
N ARG A 79 12.74 -10.23 -4.09
CA ARG A 79 12.37 -11.49 -3.44
C ARG A 79 13.52 -12.03 -2.61
N HIS A 80 13.20 -12.60 -1.47
CA HIS A 80 14.19 -13.07 -0.49
C HIS A 80 14.01 -14.55 -0.15
N ALA A 81 14.93 -15.09 0.67
CA ALA A 81 14.84 -16.43 1.20
C ALA A 81 13.47 -16.70 1.86
N GLY A 82 12.92 -17.89 1.65
CA GLY A 82 11.57 -18.27 2.10
C GLY A 82 10.44 -17.87 1.13
N GLU A 83 10.76 -17.12 0.07
CA GLU A 83 9.81 -16.77 -0.99
C GLU A 83 10.03 -17.61 -2.26
N HIS A 84 9.00 -17.66 -3.10
CA HIS A 84 9.01 -18.37 -4.36
C HIS A 84 8.63 -17.47 -5.55
N VAL A 85 9.08 -17.87 -6.73
CA VAL A 85 8.83 -17.20 -8.01
C VAL A 85 8.51 -18.21 -9.11
N GLY A 86 7.88 -17.73 -10.18
CA GLY A 86 7.54 -18.54 -11.35
C GLY A 86 6.22 -19.30 -11.23
N GLU A 87 5.50 -19.14 -10.12
CA GLU A 87 4.26 -19.86 -9.82
C GLU A 87 3.14 -19.58 -10.83
N MET A 88 3.11 -18.38 -11.42
CA MET A 88 2.04 -17.99 -12.36
C MET A 88 2.01 -18.88 -13.61
N ALA A 89 3.18 -19.10 -14.23
CA ALA A 89 3.30 -19.94 -15.43
C ALA A 89 3.09 -21.43 -15.13
N ALA A 90 3.41 -21.86 -13.90
CA ALA A 90 3.16 -23.22 -13.44
C ALA A 90 1.65 -23.51 -13.26
N MET A 91 0.91 -22.53 -12.72
CA MET A 91 -0.52 -22.66 -12.44
C MET A 91 -1.40 -22.48 -13.68
N GLN A 92 -0.96 -21.66 -14.65
CA GLN A 92 -1.68 -21.42 -15.89
C GLN A 92 -0.81 -21.84 -17.09
N PRO A 93 -0.99 -23.05 -17.65
CA PRO A 93 -0.11 -23.58 -18.70
C PRO A 93 -0.04 -22.72 -19.97
N ALA A 94 -1.08 -21.94 -20.26
CA ALA A 94 -1.11 -21.03 -21.41
C ALA A 94 -0.34 -19.71 -21.18
N GLN A 95 0.14 -19.45 -19.96
CA GLN A 95 0.79 -18.20 -19.61
C GLN A 95 2.30 -18.28 -19.77
N ILE A 96 2.86 -17.40 -20.60
CA ILE A 96 4.31 -17.18 -20.69
C ILE A 96 4.84 -16.44 -19.45
N ARG A 97 6.15 -16.49 -19.22
CA ARG A 97 6.80 -15.77 -18.12
C ARG A 97 6.49 -14.27 -18.17
N SER A 98 5.83 -13.75 -17.14
CA SER A 98 5.40 -12.35 -17.05
C SER A 98 6.51 -11.37 -16.65
N ALA A 99 7.63 -11.88 -16.13
CA ALA A 99 8.74 -11.09 -15.61
C ALA A 99 10.05 -11.86 -15.73
N SER A 100 11.18 -11.14 -15.76
CA SER A 100 12.50 -11.71 -15.54
C SER A 100 12.81 -11.72 -14.05
N VAL A 101 13.50 -12.75 -13.58
CA VAL A 101 13.96 -12.86 -12.18
C VAL A 101 15.46 -13.06 -12.17
N ILE A 102 16.17 -12.10 -11.60
CA ILE A 102 17.63 -11.97 -11.69
C ILE A 102 18.22 -11.92 -10.29
N ALA A 103 19.28 -12.69 -10.03
CA ALA A 103 19.95 -12.72 -8.74
C ALA A 103 20.56 -11.34 -8.42
N ALA A 104 20.15 -10.73 -7.31
CA ALA A 104 20.71 -9.46 -6.83
C ALA A 104 22.03 -9.65 -6.05
N GLN A 105 22.25 -10.88 -5.57
CA GLN A 105 23.46 -11.31 -4.86
C GLN A 105 23.69 -12.82 -5.09
N PRO A 106 24.84 -13.40 -4.72
CA PRO A 106 25.04 -14.84 -4.80
C PRO A 106 23.96 -15.59 -4.01
N SER A 107 23.24 -16.48 -4.68
CA SER A 107 21.98 -17.06 -4.19
C SER A 107 21.87 -18.54 -4.51
N VAL A 108 21.01 -19.26 -3.79
CA VAL A 108 20.66 -20.66 -4.08
C VAL A 108 19.14 -20.80 -4.13
N VAL A 109 18.64 -21.48 -5.16
CA VAL A 109 17.22 -21.78 -5.35
C VAL A 109 17.00 -23.28 -5.49
N ALA A 110 15.86 -23.76 -5.01
CA ALA A 110 15.34 -25.09 -5.33
C ALA A 110 14.33 -24.97 -6.47
N ARG A 111 14.65 -25.57 -7.61
CA ARG A 111 13.79 -25.63 -8.80
C ARG A 111 12.90 -26.87 -8.74
N VAL A 112 11.61 -26.70 -8.95
CA VAL A 112 10.63 -27.77 -9.15
C VAL A 112 9.88 -27.53 -10.45
N SER A 113 9.68 -28.58 -11.26
CA SER A 113 8.91 -28.43 -12.49
C SER A 113 7.42 -28.27 -12.22
N ALA A 114 6.68 -27.63 -13.13
CA ALA A 114 5.24 -27.47 -12.98
C ALA A 114 4.52 -28.82 -12.81
N ALA A 115 4.88 -29.83 -13.60
CA ALA A 115 4.30 -31.17 -13.51
C ALA A 115 4.52 -31.80 -12.13
N ARG A 116 5.74 -31.67 -11.58
CA ARG A 116 6.05 -32.24 -10.27
C ARG A 116 5.39 -31.46 -9.14
N LEU A 117 5.24 -30.15 -9.28
CA LEU A 117 4.49 -29.33 -8.35
C LEU A 117 3.00 -29.68 -8.36
N ASP A 118 2.42 -29.99 -9.52
CA ASP A 118 1.04 -30.42 -9.66
C ASP A 118 0.79 -31.78 -8.97
N GLU A 119 1.68 -32.76 -9.18
CA GLU A 119 1.64 -34.04 -8.47
C GLU A 119 1.71 -33.86 -6.94
N LEU A 120 2.56 -32.93 -6.47
CA LEU A 120 2.63 -32.59 -5.05
C LEU A 120 1.35 -31.89 -4.57
N ALA A 121 0.74 -31.04 -5.39
CA ALA A 121 -0.48 -30.34 -5.01
C ALA A 121 -1.71 -31.27 -4.93
N GLN A 122 -1.72 -32.37 -5.70
CA GLN A 122 -2.73 -33.43 -5.56
C GLN A 122 -2.60 -34.16 -4.19
N GLN A 123 -1.38 -34.34 -3.69
CA GLN A 123 -1.12 -34.94 -2.38
C GLN A 123 -1.26 -33.95 -1.22
N PHE A 124 -0.91 -32.69 -1.47
CA PHE A 124 -0.90 -31.58 -0.52
C PHE A 124 -1.71 -30.39 -1.07
N PRO A 125 -3.06 -30.45 -1.07
CA PRO A 125 -3.91 -29.40 -1.66
C PRO A 125 -3.73 -28.00 -1.06
N GLN A 126 -3.16 -27.91 0.14
CA GLN A 126 -2.80 -26.64 0.79
C GLN A 126 -1.83 -25.80 -0.05
N ILE A 127 -1.02 -26.41 -0.92
CA ILE A 127 -0.11 -25.70 -1.84
C ILE A 127 -0.89 -24.65 -2.63
N HIS A 128 -2.00 -25.02 -3.27
CA HIS A 128 -2.81 -24.11 -4.07
C HIS A 128 -3.37 -22.96 -3.22
N ARG A 129 -3.83 -23.25 -2.00
CA ARG A 129 -4.31 -22.22 -1.07
C ARG A 129 -3.21 -21.23 -0.70
N TYR A 130 -1.99 -21.71 -0.45
CA TYR A 130 -0.87 -20.85 -0.07
C TYR A 130 -0.35 -20.01 -1.25
N VAL A 131 -0.30 -20.57 -2.46
CA VAL A 131 -0.03 -19.81 -3.68
C VAL A 131 -1.08 -18.73 -3.88
N ALA A 132 -2.37 -19.06 -3.79
CA ALA A 132 -3.46 -18.11 -3.96
C ALA A 132 -3.39 -16.97 -2.91
N GLN A 133 -3.10 -17.28 -1.65
CA GLN A 133 -2.90 -16.29 -0.60
C GLN A 133 -1.71 -15.37 -0.90
N GLU A 134 -0.59 -15.91 -1.37
CA GLU A 134 0.58 -15.09 -1.73
C GLU A 134 0.30 -14.22 -2.96
N LEU A 135 -0.38 -14.74 -3.98
CA LEU A 135 -0.80 -13.95 -5.15
C LEU A 135 -1.77 -12.82 -4.75
N ALA A 136 -2.76 -13.11 -3.91
CA ALA A 136 -3.67 -12.11 -3.38
C ALA A 136 -2.92 -11.04 -2.58
N ARG A 137 -2.04 -11.44 -1.65
CA ARG A 137 -1.19 -10.53 -0.89
C ARG A 137 -0.33 -9.65 -1.80
N ARG A 138 0.26 -10.23 -2.86
CA ARG A 138 1.05 -9.50 -3.86
C ARG A 138 0.20 -8.52 -4.66
N LEU A 139 -1.05 -8.86 -4.99
CA LEU A 139 -2.00 -7.95 -5.64
C LEU A 139 -2.38 -6.79 -4.74
N TYR A 140 -2.67 -7.04 -3.46
CA TYR A 140 -2.94 -5.97 -2.49
C TYR A 140 -1.73 -5.05 -2.31
N GLN A 141 -0.54 -5.62 -2.11
CA GLN A 141 0.70 -4.82 -2.01
C GLN A 141 0.99 -4.04 -3.29
N ARG A 142 0.74 -4.63 -4.45
CA ARG A 142 0.82 -3.92 -5.72
C ARG A 142 -0.22 -2.81 -5.79
N ASN A 143 -1.46 -3.01 -5.39
CA ASN A 143 -2.46 -1.95 -5.38
C ASN A 143 -2.09 -0.80 -4.43
N ASP A 144 -1.42 -1.09 -3.32
CA ASP A 144 -0.85 -0.08 -2.42
C ASP A 144 0.30 0.72 -3.08
N HIS A 145 1.14 0.05 -3.89
CA HIS A 145 2.24 0.70 -4.63
C HIS A 145 1.80 1.27 -6.00
N ILE A 146 0.64 0.84 -6.53
CA ILE A 146 -0.09 1.41 -7.67
C ILE A 146 -1.03 2.52 -7.14
N GLY A 147 -0.52 3.34 -6.22
CA GLY A 147 -0.98 4.74 -6.07
C GLY A 147 -0.59 5.60 -7.28
N SER A 148 0.29 5.11 -8.16
CA SER A 148 0.83 5.82 -9.32
C SER A 148 0.05 5.54 -10.61
N ALA A 149 -1.14 6.16 -10.69
CA ALA A 149 -1.89 6.62 -11.88
C ALA A 149 -3.39 6.63 -11.55
N ARG A 150 -3.78 7.26 -10.43
CA ARG A 150 -5.20 7.55 -10.18
C ARG A 150 -5.61 8.63 -11.18
N GLU A 151 -6.52 8.31 -12.12
CA GLU A 151 -7.01 9.26 -13.14
C GLU A 151 -7.62 10.54 -12.54
N ARG A 152 -7.98 10.53 -11.24
CA ARG A 152 -8.47 11.67 -10.48
C ARG A 152 -7.94 11.64 -9.06
N THR A 153 -7.45 12.79 -8.57
CA THR A 153 -6.97 12.98 -7.20
C THR A 153 -8.10 12.76 -6.20
N ARG A 154 -7.89 11.86 -5.22
CA ARG A 154 -8.87 11.53 -4.18
C ARG A 154 -8.57 12.34 -2.93
N VAL A 155 -9.58 12.99 -2.37
CA VAL A 155 -9.47 13.83 -1.19
C VAL A 155 -10.40 13.30 -0.11
N LEU A 156 -9.88 13.06 1.08
CA LEU A 156 -10.69 12.80 2.26
C LEU A 156 -11.00 14.13 2.95
N LEU A 157 -12.27 14.44 3.15
CA LEU A 157 -12.73 15.64 3.83
C LEU A 157 -13.32 15.28 5.19
N LEU A 158 -12.80 15.89 6.24
CA LEU A 158 -13.33 15.79 7.60
C LEU A 158 -13.74 17.18 8.03
N ALA A 159 -14.89 17.29 8.67
CA ALA A 159 -15.43 18.57 9.11
C ALA A 159 -15.92 18.46 10.54
N SER A 160 -15.68 19.50 11.34
CA SER A 160 -16.35 19.61 12.64
C SER A 160 -17.86 19.78 12.41
N THR A 161 -18.65 19.54 13.46
CA THR A 161 -20.11 19.65 13.38
C THR A 161 -20.55 21.01 12.83
N LEU A 162 -19.90 22.08 13.31
CA LEU A 162 -20.17 23.47 12.91
C LEU A 162 -19.75 23.79 11.46
N ALA A 163 -18.80 23.03 10.91
CA ALA A 163 -18.25 23.30 9.60
C ALA A 163 -18.84 22.40 8.48
N THR A 164 -19.89 21.63 8.80
CA THR A 164 -20.56 20.70 7.88
C THR A 164 -21.07 21.39 6.61
N ALA A 165 -21.67 22.58 6.73
CA ALA A 165 -22.17 23.32 5.57
C ALA A 165 -21.03 23.75 4.63
N ALA A 166 -19.91 24.22 5.20
CA ALA A 166 -18.72 24.57 4.43
C ALA A 166 -18.11 23.33 3.76
N ALA A 167 -18.12 22.18 4.44
CA ALA A 167 -17.60 20.93 3.89
C ALA A 167 -18.38 20.45 2.66
N LEU A 168 -19.72 20.59 2.65
CA LEU A 168 -20.53 20.26 1.48
C LEU A 168 -20.19 21.16 0.29
N VAL A 169 -19.97 22.46 0.52
CA VAL A 169 -19.56 23.40 -0.54
C VAL A 169 -18.16 23.08 -1.07
N VAL A 170 -17.20 22.79 -0.18
CA VAL A 170 -15.85 22.37 -0.58
C VAL A 170 -15.89 21.08 -1.39
N GLN A 171 -16.71 20.10 -0.98
CA GLN A 171 -16.89 18.84 -1.69
C GLN A 171 -17.45 19.06 -3.10
N ASP A 172 -18.48 19.89 -3.25
CA ASP A 172 -19.10 20.19 -4.55
C ASP A 172 -18.13 20.92 -5.48
N MET A 173 -17.47 21.98 -4.99
CA MET A 173 -16.51 22.76 -5.78
C MET A 173 -15.34 21.92 -6.29
N LEU A 174 -14.68 21.18 -5.39
CA LEU A 174 -13.58 20.30 -5.79
C LEU A 174 -14.07 19.15 -6.67
N GLY A 175 -15.27 18.62 -6.42
CA GLY A 175 -15.89 17.60 -7.27
C GLY A 175 -16.08 18.07 -8.72
N SER A 176 -16.52 19.33 -8.90
CA SER A 176 -16.70 19.95 -10.21
C SER A 176 -15.39 20.15 -10.98
N GLU A 177 -14.28 20.30 -10.26
CA GLU A 177 -12.93 20.48 -10.79
C GLU A 177 -12.20 19.14 -11.05
N GLY A 178 -12.90 18.01 -10.95
CA GLY A 178 -12.36 16.68 -11.29
C GLY A 178 -11.70 15.93 -10.13
N PHE A 179 -11.82 16.42 -8.89
CA PHE A 179 -11.37 15.69 -7.70
C PHE A 179 -12.42 14.69 -7.24
N VAL A 180 -11.99 13.56 -6.68
CA VAL A 180 -12.89 12.60 -6.01
C VAL A 180 -12.87 12.89 -4.52
N VAL A 181 -13.79 13.73 -4.06
CA VAL A 181 -13.90 14.10 -2.65
C VAL A 181 -14.87 13.18 -1.92
N ARG A 182 -14.39 12.51 -0.87
CA ARG A 182 -15.23 11.76 0.07
C ARG A 182 -15.30 12.52 1.39
N HIS A 183 -16.51 12.93 1.76
CA HIS A 183 -16.78 13.50 3.07
C HIS A 183 -16.99 12.38 4.08
N TRP A 184 -16.19 12.39 5.15
CA TRP A 184 -16.38 11.51 6.30
C TRP A 184 -17.52 12.08 7.17
N GLN A 185 -18.68 11.43 7.14
CA GLN A 185 -19.86 11.80 7.95
C GLN A 185 -20.33 10.67 8.89
N GLU A 186 -19.54 9.63 9.13
CA GLU A 186 -19.90 8.65 10.16
C GLU A 186 -19.55 9.22 11.53
N GLY A 187 -20.62 9.66 12.21
CA GLY A 187 -20.57 10.31 13.50
C GLY A 187 -19.78 9.51 14.53
N LEU A 188 -19.12 10.24 15.43
CA LEU A 188 -19.23 10.15 16.89
C LEU A 188 -20.00 8.93 17.47
N VAL A 189 -19.66 7.71 17.10
CA VAL A 189 -20.00 6.52 17.86
C VAL A 189 -18.70 6.00 18.47
N ARG A 190 -18.55 6.36 19.74
CA ARG A 190 -17.53 5.87 20.68
C ARG A 190 -17.69 4.36 20.95
N SER A 191 -17.70 3.52 19.92
CA SER A 191 -17.77 2.07 20.05
C SER A 191 -16.52 1.41 19.47
N GLY A 192 -15.51 1.31 20.34
CA GLY A 192 -14.51 0.23 20.35
C GLY A 192 -13.66 0.02 19.09
N GLY A 193 -12.51 0.71 18.99
CA GLY A 193 -11.34 0.29 18.19
C GLY A 193 -11.47 0.28 16.66
N GLN A 194 -12.67 0.11 16.10
CA GLN A 194 -12.91 -0.06 14.66
C GLN A 194 -12.88 1.26 13.87
N SER A 195 -13.11 2.42 14.52
CA SER A 195 -13.12 3.73 13.84
C SER A 195 -11.73 4.21 13.42
N VAL A 196 -10.70 4.03 14.26
CA VAL A 196 -9.33 4.47 13.98
C VAL A 196 -8.71 3.63 12.87
N GLN A 197 -8.86 2.31 12.93
CA GLN A 197 -8.35 1.41 11.89
C GLN A 197 -9.03 1.70 10.55
N HIS A 198 -10.35 1.91 10.55
CA HIS A 198 -11.06 2.24 9.31
C HIS A 198 -10.63 3.59 8.75
N LEU A 199 -10.42 4.60 9.60
CA LEU A 199 -9.87 5.88 9.17
C LEU A 199 -8.45 5.74 8.62
N GLN A 200 -7.60 4.89 9.21
CA GLN A 200 -6.27 4.59 8.69
C GLN A 200 -6.35 3.94 7.29
N GLU A 201 -7.24 2.96 7.11
CA GLU A 201 -7.47 2.29 5.82
C GLU A 201 -7.98 3.28 4.75
N MET A 202 -8.88 4.19 5.13
CA MET A 202 -9.36 5.24 4.23
C MET A 202 -8.28 6.28 3.90
N ALA A 203 -7.51 6.71 4.90
CA ALA A 203 -6.41 7.65 4.73
C ALA A 203 -5.33 7.08 3.79
N ALA A 204 -5.02 5.78 3.89
CA ALA A 204 -4.10 5.10 2.97
C ALA A 204 -4.63 5.09 1.51
N GLY A 205 -5.95 5.17 1.34
CA GLY A 205 -6.62 5.13 0.03
C GLY A 205 -6.79 6.47 -0.69
N VAL A 206 -6.35 7.60 -0.11
CA VAL A 206 -6.50 8.95 -0.68
C VAL A 206 -5.15 9.62 -0.95
N ASP A 207 -5.16 10.76 -1.64
CA ASP A 207 -3.95 11.53 -1.99
C ASP A 207 -3.72 12.72 -1.05
N PHE A 208 -4.82 13.29 -0.55
CA PHE A 208 -4.83 14.41 0.39
C PHE A 208 -5.96 14.23 1.40
N ALA A 209 -5.80 14.85 2.56
CA ALA A 209 -6.87 15.08 3.51
C ALA A 209 -7.08 16.58 3.76
N ILE A 210 -8.33 16.98 3.91
CA ILE A 210 -8.74 18.30 4.38
C ILE A 210 -9.41 18.11 5.74
N VAL A 211 -8.91 18.82 6.75
CA VAL A 211 -9.54 18.93 8.07
C VAL A 211 -10.13 20.32 8.19
N LEU A 212 -11.46 20.39 8.16
CA LEU A 212 -12.24 21.62 8.12
C LEU A 212 -12.79 21.94 9.51
N GLY A 213 -12.34 23.05 10.08
CA GLY A 213 -12.76 23.52 11.39
C GLY A 213 -13.36 24.93 11.33
N ASP A 214 -14.07 25.29 12.39
CA ASP A 214 -14.56 26.65 12.60
C ASP A 214 -13.86 27.26 13.82
N ALA A 215 -12.96 28.22 13.58
CA ALA A 215 -12.23 28.89 14.65
C ALA A 215 -13.03 30.08 15.24
N THR A 216 -14.15 30.48 14.62
CA THR A 216 -14.98 31.59 15.14
C THR A 216 -15.69 31.22 16.44
N ALA A 217 -15.91 29.92 16.69
CA ALA A 217 -16.48 29.40 17.92
C ALA A 217 -15.44 29.10 19.03
N ALA A 218 -14.14 29.11 18.71
CA ALA A 218 -13.08 28.69 19.63
C ALA A 218 -12.51 29.88 20.43
N GLN A 219 -12.79 29.94 21.74
CA GLN A 219 -12.09 30.86 22.65
C GLN A 219 -10.76 30.23 23.10
N GLY A 220 -9.70 30.35 22.30
CA GLY A 220 -8.35 29.93 22.71
C GLY A 220 -7.29 29.90 21.59
N PRO A 221 -5.99 29.85 21.92
CA PRO A 221 -4.91 29.74 20.94
C PRO A 221 -4.92 28.37 20.25
N TRP A 222 -4.49 28.35 18.97
CA TRP A 222 -4.43 27.13 18.18
C TRP A 222 -3.59 26.03 18.84
N PRO A 223 -4.04 24.77 18.77
CA PRO A 223 -5.34 24.32 18.27
C PRO A 223 -6.34 24.25 19.43
N ALA A 224 -7.14 25.30 19.62
CA ALA A 224 -8.29 25.33 20.55
C ALA A 224 -9.56 24.68 19.95
N THR A 225 -9.48 24.18 18.71
CA THR A 225 -10.53 23.41 18.00
C THR A 225 -10.48 21.90 18.28
N ARG A 226 -9.70 21.48 19.28
CA ARG A 226 -9.26 20.09 19.48
C ARG A 226 -10.21 19.13 20.21
N ASP A 227 -11.50 19.42 20.37
CA ASP A 227 -12.38 18.47 21.08
C ASP A 227 -13.10 17.49 20.14
N GLU A 228 -13.38 17.84 18.88
CA GLU A 228 -14.15 16.95 17.97
C GLU A 228 -13.29 16.11 17.00
N LEU A 229 -12.15 16.60 16.50
CA LEU A 229 -11.39 15.95 15.41
C LEU A 229 -9.91 15.68 15.74
N LEU A 230 -9.53 15.72 17.01
CA LEU A 230 -8.14 15.54 17.44
C LEU A 230 -7.57 14.19 17.00
N LEU A 231 -8.30 13.11 17.31
CA LEU A 231 -7.87 11.75 17.05
C LEU A 231 -7.68 11.53 15.55
N GLU A 232 -8.66 11.96 14.77
CA GLU A 232 -8.71 11.86 13.32
C GLU A 232 -7.56 12.63 12.69
N THR A 233 -7.32 13.85 13.15
CA THR A 233 -6.20 14.68 12.70
C THR A 233 -4.86 13.98 12.94
N GLY A 234 -4.69 13.36 14.12
CA GLY A 234 -3.48 12.59 14.44
C GLY A 234 -3.27 11.39 13.51
N VAL A 235 -4.35 10.68 13.19
CA VAL A 235 -4.32 9.56 12.23
C VAL A 235 -3.91 10.05 10.84
N LEU A 236 -4.50 11.14 10.36
CA LEU A 236 -4.19 11.67 9.02
C LEU A 236 -2.75 12.15 8.91
N LEU A 237 -2.25 12.87 9.91
CA LEU A 237 -0.84 13.28 9.96
C LEU A 237 0.10 12.08 10.02
N GLY A 238 -0.28 11.01 10.73
CA GLY A 238 0.51 9.79 10.81
C GLY A 238 0.55 8.99 9.50
N VAL A 239 -0.55 8.98 8.73
CA VAL A 239 -0.67 8.20 7.49
C VAL A 239 -0.21 8.99 6.25
N LEU A 240 -0.66 10.23 6.09
CA LEU A 240 -0.42 11.06 4.91
C LEU A 240 0.76 12.03 5.08
N GLY A 241 1.16 12.30 6.32
CA GLY A 241 2.16 13.33 6.63
C GLY A 241 1.61 14.76 6.55
N SER A 242 2.44 15.70 6.98
CA SER A 242 2.06 17.12 7.10
C SER A 242 1.92 17.84 5.75
N ASN A 243 2.60 17.37 4.70
CA ASN A 243 2.51 17.97 3.37
C ASN A 243 1.22 17.57 2.63
N ARG A 244 0.49 16.56 3.11
CA ARG A 244 -0.72 16.05 2.44
C ARG A 244 -1.97 16.10 3.32
N THR A 245 -1.83 16.70 4.51
CA THR A 245 -2.94 17.03 5.40
C THR A 245 -3.07 18.55 5.42
N VAL A 246 -4.20 19.07 4.93
CA VAL A 246 -4.49 20.51 4.88
C VAL A 246 -5.51 20.86 5.94
N PHE A 247 -5.22 21.85 6.77
CA PHE A 247 -6.18 22.44 7.68
C PHE A 247 -6.89 23.60 7.00
N LEU A 248 -8.21 23.61 7.06
CA LEU A 248 -9.05 24.67 6.51
C LEU A 248 -9.91 25.29 7.61
N GLU A 249 -9.68 26.55 7.94
CA GLU A 249 -10.34 27.23 9.04
C GLU A 249 -11.13 28.47 8.60
N ALA A 250 -12.32 28.63 9.18
CA ALA A 250 -13.05 29.89 9.18
C ALA A 250 -12.40 30.86 10.20
N ARG A 251 -11.98 32.05 9.75
CA ARG A 251 -11.45 33.12 10.61
C ARG A 251 -12.31 34.38 10.54
N SER A 252 -12.77 34.87 11.69
CA SER A 252 -13.43 36.17 11.84
C SER A 252 -12.56 37.14 12.64
N GLY A 253 -12.12 38.24 12.02
CA GLY A 253 -11.40 39.32 12.70
C GLY A 253 -9.94 39.00 13.10
N ALA A 254 -9.39 39.78 14.03
CA ALA A 254 -8.00 39.73 14.49
C ALA A 254 -7.75 38.66 15.58
N THR A 255 -8.20 37.43 15.36
CA THR A 255 -7.89 36.30 16.22
C THR A 255 -6.44 35.85 15.98
N SER A 256 -5.58 35.96 16.99
CA SER A 256 -4.19 35.49 16.96
C SER A 256 -4.14 33.97 17.12
N VAL A 257 -4.52 33.25 16.06
CA VAL A 257 -4.45 31.79 15.96
C VAL A 257 -3.11 31.44 15.32
N THR A 258 -2.21 30.85 16.10
CA THR A 258 -0.86 30.48 15.64
C THR A 258 -0.93 29.27 14.72
N ASP A 259 -0.52 29.40 13.45
CA ASP A 259 -0.52 28.27 12.52
C ASP A 259 0.36 27.11 13.03
N LEU A 260 -0.04 25.86 12.74
CA LEU A 260 0.76 24.69 13.12
C LEU A 260 2.04 24.65 12.28
N ALA A 261 3.19 24.75 12.94
CA ALA A 261 4.48 24.71 12.26
C ALA A 261 4.66 23.38 11.51
N GLY A 262 4.94 23.48 10.21
CA GLY A 262 5.21 22.32 9.34
C GLY A 262 3.99 21.67 8.71
N VAL A 263 2.77 22.20 8.90
CA VAL A 263 1.55 21.74 8.19
C VAL A 263 0.94 22.88 7.37
N VAL A 264 0.19 22.53 6.33
CA VAL A 264 -0.49 23.49 5.46
C VAL A 264 -1.77 23.96 6.13
N ASN A 265 -1.80 25.24 6.52
CA ASN A 265 -2.97 25.88 7.11
C ASN A 265 -3.53 26.91 6.10
N LEU A 266 -4.80 26.74 5.73
CA LEU A 266 -5.53 27.65 4.86
C LEU A 266 -6.70 28.25 5.61
N HIS A 267 -6.98 29.51 5.31
CA HIS A 267 -7.99 30.30 6.01
C HIS A 267 -8.98 30.88 5.02
N TRP A 268 -10.25 30.93 5.42
CA TRP A 268 -11.32 31.63 4.72
C TRP A 268 -12.11 32.51 5.70
N VAL A 269 -12.73 33.56 5.17
CA VAL A 269 -13.50 34.52 5.99
C VAL A 269 -14.99 34.22 5.79
N PRO A 270 -15.73 33.88 6.87
CA PRO A 270 -17.17 33.72 6.79
C PRO A 270 -17.85 34.98 6.27
N ALA A 271 -18.73 34.84 5.28
CA ALA A 271 -19.65 35.88 4.84
C ALA A 271 -21.04 35.62 5.43
N ASP A 272 -21.86 36.66 5.58
CA ASP A 272 -23.26 36.55 6.02
C ASP A 272 -24.01 35.51 5.16
N ASP A 273 -25.00 34.80 5.76
CA ASP A 273 -25.69 33.53 5.38
C ASP A 273 -26.07 33.25 3.90
N ARG A 274 -25.76 34.11 2.93
CA ARG A 274 -26.09 33.94 1.50
C ARG A 274 -24.88 33.94 0.54
N GLY A 275 -23.67 33.67 1.01
CA GLY A 275 -22.48 33.66 0.14
C GLY A 275 -21.36 32.70 0.55
N LEU A 276 -21.69 31.54 1.12
CA LEU A 276 -20.69 30.55 1.54
C LEU A 276 -19.84 30.03 0.37
N ASP A 277 -20.46 29.84 -0.78
CA ASP A 277 -19.81 29.56 -2.07
C ASP A 277 -18.85 30.67 -2.47
N VAL A 278 -19.29 31.92 -2.43
CA VAL A 278 -18.44 33.08 -2.76
C VAL A 278 -17.26 33.18 -1.79
N ALA A 279 -17.49 32.93 -0.50
CA ALA A 279 -16.48 32.98 0.55
C ALA A 279 -15.43 31.85 0.44
N LEU A 280 -15.84 30.65 0.00
CA LEU A 280 -14.96 29.48 -0.14
C LEU A 280 -14.24 29.42 -1.50
N THR A 281 -14.73 30.12 -2.52
CA THR A 281 -14.11 30.12 -3.86
C THR A 281 -12.58 30.40 -3.84
N PRO A 282 -12.07 31.42 -3.13
CA PRO A 282 -10.64 31.70 -3.09
C PRO A 282 -9.82 30.60 -2.41
N VAL A 283 -10.39 29.91 -1.42
CA VAL A 283 -9.66 28.83 -0.71
C VAL A 283 -9.71 27.51 -1.47
N CYS A 284 -10.83 27.19 -2.13
CA CYS A 284 -10.93 26.06 -3.05
C CYS A 284 -9.99 26.21 -4.25
N THR A 285 -9.82 27.43 -4.77
CA THR A 285 -8.83 27.71 -5.83
C THR A 285 -7.39 27.44 -5.36
N ARG A 286 -7.06 27.80 -4.12
CA ARG A 286 -5.75 27.53 -3.51
C ARG A 286 -5.54 26.03 -3.28
N LEU A 287 -6.56 25.32 -2.77
CA LEU A 287 -6.54 23.87 -2.59
C LEU A 287 -6.27 23.15 -3.91
N ARG A 288 -6.99 23.51 -4.98
CA ARG A 288 -6.78 22.95 -6.33
C ARG A 288 -5.34 23.11 -6.78
N ARG A 289 -4.81 24.34 -6.77
CA ARG A 289 -3.42 24.61 -7.16
C ARG A 289 -2.41 23.83 -6.31
N TYR A 290 -2.68 23.69 -5.02
CA TYR A 290 -1.85 22.94 -4.10
C TYR A 290 -1.83 21.44 -4.46
N PHE A 291 -3.00 20.84 -4.68
CA PHE A 291 -3.13 19.43 -5.06
C PHE A 291 -2.52 19.13 -6.42
N GLU A 292 -2.72 20.01 -7.42
CA GLU A 292 -2.12 19.89 -8.74
C GLU A 292 -0.58 19.98 -8.69
N ALA A 293 -0.04 20.87 -7.86
CA ALA A 293 1.42 21.03 -7.72
C ALA A 293 2.09 19.83 -7.03
N GLN A 294 1.41 19.21 -6.05
CA GLN A 294 1.93 18.08 -5.28
C GLN A 294 1.69 16.73 -5.96
N GLY A 295 0.73 16.65 -6.88
CA GLY A 295 0.36 15.42 -7.57
C GLY A 295 -0.24 14.34 -6.66
N PRO A 296 -0.72 13.22 -7.24
CA PRO A 296 -1.21 12.07 -6.48
C PRO A 296 -0.12 11.48 -5.57
N TYR A 297 -0.53 10.71 -4.56
CA TYR A 297 0.42 10.10 -3.63
C TYR A 297 1.24 9.02 -4.33
N GLU A 298 2.50 9.32 -4.63
CA GLU A 298 3.49 8.31 -5.05
C GLU A 298 4.14 7.74 -3.79
N ALA A 299 3.81 6.48 -3.46
CA ALA A 299 4.57 5.74 -2.48
C ALA A 299 5.98 5.51 -3.05
N VAL A 300 6.98 6.20 -2.49
CA VAL A 300 8.41 5.99 -2.80
C VAL A 300 8.86 4.64 -2.27
#